data_AF-F0Z5T7-F1
#
_entry.id   AF-F0Z5T7-F1
#
_cell.length_a   1.000
_cell.length_b   1.000
_cell.length_c   1.000
_cell.angle_alpha   90.00
_cell.angle_beta   90.00
_cell.angle_gamma   90.00
#
_symmetry.space_group_name_H-M   'P 1'
#
loop_
_entity.id
_entity.type
_entity.pdbx_description
1 polymer ?
#
loop_
_entity_poly.entity_id
_entity_poly.type
_entity_poly.pdbx_seq_one_letter_code
_entity_poly.pdbx_strand_id
1 'polypeptide(L)'
;MLHDPSHKPVIPEEKEIILTQKDKDILKTLGESIAEISSDKKNEENARNWTLLNDKKSVKPMVWINEIPWHEMNVNDELTLRCSHPWARNLEDTLKKTIFQWNHFPGDMVVNPYIECPLAIHSTDFGIVEEVDAAYTDQDNDIYSRHFKIQIEEPEDIEKIKMPVVTHYEKATQYSYDAMQEVFAGIIPVKKVGQTHIWYTPWDYLIRWWGVQEAIMDLVIRPDMVHDIYEKMVQAWMVELDQFEELNLLSLDCNNTRVGSGGYGYTSELPGKDFNPDHVLAKNMWGCSNAQIFSTVSPEMHWEFAVEHDLKWLKRFGLTYYGCCEPLDLKTSMLRRIPNLRKISVSPWCSSEKIINDIGTDYVMSRKPNPAIVAGNVFDEAQAEKEIREFMELTEGQCHVELIFKDISTVRHDPKRLFQWEKIAMRVAEDYMK
;
A
#
# COMPACT_ATOMS: atom_id res chain seq x y z
N MET A 1 7.37 2.12 -6.52
CA MET A 1 6.00 2.42 -6.95
C MET A 1 6.08 2.72 -8.44
N LEU A 2 5.27 2.07 -9.28
CA LEU A 2 5.38 2.26 -10.73
C LEU A 2 4.82 3.60 -11.20
N HIS A 3 3.78 4.09 -10.52
CA HIS A 3 3.14 5.36 -10.84
C HIS A 3 3.32 6.36 -9.71
N ASP A 4 3.71 7.58 -10.08
CA ASP A 4 3.72 8.74 -9.21
C ASP A 4 3.60 9.98 -10.09
N PRO A 5 2.47 10.71 -10.07
CA PRO A 5 2.27 11.82 -10.96
C PRO A 5 3.12 13.04 -10.57
N SER A 6 3.94 12.99 -9.50
CA SER A 6 4.90 14.05 -9.19
C SER A 6 6.18 14.02 -10.01
N HIS A 7 6.50 12.90 -10.65
CA HIS A 7 7.77 12.75 -11.36
C HIS A 7 7.60 12.01 -12.68
N LYS A 8 8.55 12.21 -13.58
CA LYS A 8 8.65 11.36 -14.77
C LYS A 8 9.23 10.00 -14.36
N PRO A 9 8.62 8.88 -14.78
CA PRO A 9 9.19 7.56 -14.56
C PRO A 9 10.64 7.51 -15.10
N VAL A 10 11.55 7.00 -14.27
CA VAL A 10 12.94 6.84 -14.65
C VAL A 10 13.10 5.54 -15.40
N ILE A 11 13.67 5.61 -16.61
CA ILE A 11 13.97 4.43 -17.41
C ILE A 11 15.08 3.62 -16.72
N PRO A 12 14.90 2.31 -16.45
CA PRO A 12 15.95 1.47 -15.90
C PRO A 12 17.21 1.46 -16.77
N GLU A 13 18.37 1.65 -16.16
CA GLU A 13 19.65 1.55 -16.85
C GLU A 13 20.02 0.08 -17.09
N GLU A 14 20.31 -0.30 -18.34
CA GLU A 14 20.88 -1.61 -18.69
C GLU A 14 22.39 -1.65 -18.46
N LYS A 15 22.81 -1.49 -17.20
CA LYS A 15 24.21 -1.48 -16.82
C LYS A 15 24.51 -2.56 -15.78
N GLU A 16 25.65 -3.23 -15.97
CA GLU A 16 26.16 -4.19 -15.02
C GLU A 16 26.44 -3.55 -13.66
N ILE A 17 26.05 -4.24 -12.59
CA ILE A 17 26.22 -3.78 -11.21
C ILE A 17 27.52 -4.36 -10.67
N ILE A 18 28.54 -3.50 -10.57
CA ILE A 18 29.87 -3.88 -10.09
C ILE A 18 30.02 -3.39 -8.64
N LEU A 19 29.97 -4.33 -7.71
CA LEU A 19 30.06 -4.04 -6.27
C LEU A 19 31.48 -4.17 -5.75
N THR A 20 31.87 -3.27 -4.85
CA THR A 20 33.11 -3.41 -4.09
C THR A 20 32.99 -4.56 -3.09
N GLN A 21 34.11 -5.15 -2.65
CA GLN A 21 34.08 -6.19 -1.63
C GLN A 21 33.39 -5.71 -0.34
N LYS A 22 33.63 -4.45 0.05
CA LYS A 22 32.98 -3.82 1.20
C LYS A 22 31.45 -3.81 1.06
N ASP A 23 30.92 -3.43 -0.09
CA ASP A 23 29.46 -3.41 -0.31
C ASP A 23 28.89 -4.83 -0.25
N LYS A 24 29.58 -5.81 -0.85
CA LYS A 24 29.19 -7.23 -0.79
C LYS A 24 29.15 -7.73 0.65
N ASP A 25 30.16 -7.43 1.46
CA ASP A 25 30.23 -7.87 2.85
C ASP A 25 29.10 -7.26 3.70
N ILE A 26 28.80 -5.96 3.52
CA ILE A 26 27.67 -5.29 4.20
C ILE A 26 26.35 -5.97 3.85
N LEU A 27 26.09 -6.19 2.57
CA LEU A 27 24.85 -6.81 2.12
C LEU A 27 24.75 -8.27 2.59
N LYS A 28 25.84 -9.03 2.60
CA LYS A 28 25.87 -10.40 3.13
C LYS A 28 25.43 -10.47 4.58
N THR A 29 26.00 -9.62 5.44
CA THR A 29 25.60 -9.56 6.86
C THR A 29 24.13 -9.21 7.02
N LEU A 30 23.60 -8.27 6.22
CA LEU A 30 22.17 -7.96 6.24
C LEU A 30 21.33 -9.15 5.75
N GLY A 31 21.79 -9.86 4.72
CA GLY A 31 21.15 -11.08 4.21
C GLY A 31 21.10 -12.19 5.26
N GLU A 32 22.15 -12.37 6.05
CA GLU A 32 22.19 -13.31 7.18
C GLU A 32 21.16 -12.94 8.24
N SER A 33 21.04 -11.65 8.59
CA SER A 33 20.01 -11.18 9.52
C SER A 33 18.60 -11.41 8.99
N ILE A 34 18.35 -11.16 7.70
CA ILE A 34 17.04 -11.46 7.08
C ILE A 34 16.77 -12.96 7.09
N ALA A 35 17.78 -13.81 6.81
CA ALA A 35 17.64 -15.26 6.87
C ALA A 35 17.25 -15.73 8.28
N GLU A 36 17.93 -15.22 9.31
CA GLU A 36 17.60 -15.49 10.71
C GLU A 36 16.17 -15.06 11.04
N ILE A 37 15.82 -13.81 10.75
CA ILE A 37 14.48 -13.25 11.00
C ILE A 37 13.39 -14.07 10.31
N SER A 38 13.57 -14.39 9.03
CA SER A 38 12.58 -15.13 8.23
C SER A 38 12.37 -16.58 8.70
N SER A 39 13.33 -17.12 9.47
CA SER A 39 13.23 -18.46 10.07
C SER A 39 12.47 -18.50 11.40
N ASP A 40 12.15 -17.33 11.98
CA ASP A 40 11.34 -17.25 13.19
C ASP A 40 9.91 -17.76 12.93
N LYS A 41 9.42 -18.63 13.82
CA LYS A 41 8.08 -19.23 13.75
C LYS A 41 6.96 -18.19 13.73
N LYS A 42 7.19 -17.00 14.28
CA LYS A 42 6.23 -15.88 14.22
C LYS A 42 5.83 -15.54 12.78
N ASN A 43 6.71 -15.69 11.80
CA ASN A 43 6.36 -15.44 10.40
C ASN A 43 5.28 -16.40 9.91
N GLU A 44 5.40 -17.70 10.23
CA GLU A 44 4.42 -18.72 9.86
C GLU A 44 3.09 -18.50 10.62
N GLU A 45 3.17 -18.21 11.91
CA GLU A 45 2.00 -17.91 12.76
C GLU A 45 1.25 -16.67 12.26
N ASN A 46 1.96 -15.59 11.96
CA ASN A 46 1.39 -14.35 11.44
C ASN A 46 0.79 -14.55 10.05
N ALA A 47 1.48 -15.23 9.12
CA ALA A 47 0.95 -15.54 7.81
C ALA A 47 -0.37 -16.36 7.90
N ARG A 48 -0.42 -17.33 8.82
CA ARG A 48 -1.64 -18.09 9.11
C ARG A 48 -2.75 -17.20 9.68
N ASN A 49 -2.43 -16.32 10.63
CA ASN A 49 -3.41 -15.43 11.24
C ASN A 49 -3.95 -14.39 10.23
N TRP A 50 -3.11 -13.85 9.35
CA TRP A 50 -3.52 -13.01 8.21
C TRP A 50 -4.42 -13.78 7.25
N THR A 51 -4.10 -15.04 6.94
CA THR A 51 -4.95 -15.93 6.14
C THR A 51 -6.33 -16.06 6.78
N LEU A 52 -6.37 -16.39 8.08
CA LEU A 52 -7.62 -16.55 8.81
C LEU A 52 -8.43 -15.25 8.89
N LEU A 53 -7.78 -14.11 9.10
CA LEU A 53 -8.44 -12.80 9.05
C LEU A 53 -9.12 -12.59 7.70
N ASN A 54 -8.36 -12.74 6.62
CA ASN A 54 -8.85 -12.49 5.27
C ASN A 54 -9.90 -13.51 4.84
N ASP A 55 -9.86 -14.73 5.38
CA ASP A 55 -10.89 -15.76 5.20
C ASP A 55 -12.12 -15.57 6.11
N LYS A 56 -12.19 -14.44 6.85
CA LYS A 56 -13.27 -14.11 7.80
C LYS A 56 -13.44 -15.16 8.90
N LYS A 57 -12.30 -15.61 9.42
CA LYS A 57 -12.13 -16.57 10.51
C LYS A 57 -11.08 -16.08 11.52
N SER A 58 -10.98 -14.76 11.68
CA SER A 58 -9.96 -14.13 12.52
C SER A 58 -9.95 -14.71 13.94
N VAL A 59 -8.75 -15.01 14.42
CA VAL A 59 -8.49 -15.50 15.78
C VAL A 59 -8.15 -14.37 16.75
N LYS A 60 -7.72 -13.23 16.22
CA LYS A 60 -7.48 -11.96 16.93
C LYS A 60 -7.52 -10.81 15.91
N PRO A 61 -7.59 -9.55 16.35
CA PRO A 61 -7.24 -8.42 15.50
C PRO A 61 -5.77 -8.52 15.05
N MET A 62 -5.49 -8.22 13.78
CA MET A 62 -4.12 -8.15 13.29
C MET A 62 -3.61 -6.71 13.36
N VAL A 63 -2.34 -6.48 13.70
CA VAL A 63 -1.73 -5.16 13.84
C VAL A 63 -0.62 -5.01 12.82
N TRP A 64 -0.64 -3.92 12.05
CA TRP A 64 0.45 -3.60 11.15
C TRP A 64 0.73 -2.10 11.12
N ILE A 65 2.01 -1.75 11.06
CA ILE A 65 2.51 -0.38 11.02
C ILE A 65 3.21 -0.18 9.70
N ASN A 66 2.82 0.82 8.92
CA ASN A 66 3.43 1.17 7.64
C ASN A 66 3.45 2.69 7.42
N GLU A 67 3.96 3.15 6.26
CA GLU A 67 4.07 4.58 5.94
C GLU A 67 4.74 5.38 7.07
N ILE A 68 5.93 4.89 7.44
CA ILE A 68 6.72 5.33 8.60
C ILE A 68 7.57 6.55 8.20
N PRO A 69 7.74 7.56 9.09
CA PRO A 69 8.59 8.71 8.82
C PRO A 69 10.07 8.33 9.02
N TRP A 70 10.63 7.54 8.11
CA TRP A 70 11.96 6.92 8.24
C TRP A 70 13.10 7.91 8.51
N HIS A 71 12.97 9.18 8.09
CA HIS A 71 13.91 10.26 8.39
C HIS A 71 14.07 10.52 9.90
N GLU A 72 13.04 10.23 10.71
CA GLU A 72 13.07 10.38 12.16
C GLU A 72 13.49 9.10 12.91
N MET A 73 13.59 7.96 12.22
CA MET A 73 13.67 6.64 12.86
C MET A 73 15.08 6.14 13.14
N ASN A 74 16.14 6.85 12.72
CA ASN A 74 17.51 6.36 12.85
C ASN A 74 18.02 6.38 14.31
N VAL A 75 17.70 5.33 15.06
CA VAL A 75 18.17 5.11 16.43
C VAL A 75 19.51 4.39 16.39
N ASN A 76 20.49 4.84 17.19
CA ASN A 76 21.81 4.19 17.34
C ASN A 76 22.54 3.87 16.02
N ASP A 77 22.38 4.71 14.98
CA ASP A 77 22.95 4.51 13.65
C ASP A 77 22.51 3.23 12.91
N GLU A 78 21.42 2.58 13.34
CA GLU A 78 20.94 1.31 12.76
C GLU A 78 20.55 1.46 11.26
N LEU A 79 19.98 2.60 10.88
CA LEU A 79 19.54 2.91 9.51
C LEU A 79 20.62 3.60 8.67
N THR A 80 21.80 3.90 9.23
CA THR A 80 22.85 4.60 8.51
C THR A 80 23.45 3.71 7.41
N LEU A 81 23.26 4.11 6.15
CA LEU A 81 23.75 3.39 4.95
C LEU A 81 25.28 3.46 4.82
N ARG A 82 25.94 2.32 4.58
CA ARG A 82 27.39 2.16 4.54
C ARG A 82 27.93 1.71 3.19
N CYS A 83 27.06 1.23 2.29
CA CYS A 83 27.41 0.93 0.92
C CYS A 83 27.74 2.21 0.14
N SER A 84 28.60 2.05 -0.85
CA SER A 84 29.04 3.11 -1.76
C SER A 84 28.33 3.07 -3.11
N HIS A 85 28.09 1.89 -3.68
CA HIS A 85 27.38 1.75 -4.95
C HIS A 85 25.89 2.17 -4.80
N PRO A 86 25.34 3.03 -5.67
CA PRO A 86 23.95 3.51 -5.55
C PRO A 86 22.90 2.39 -5.47
N TRP A 87 23.00 1.39 -6.35
CA TRP A 87 22.11 0.22 -6.31
C TRP A 87 22.21 -0.55 -4.97
N ALA A 88 23.43 -0.72 -4.43
CA ALA A 88 23.63 -1.42 -3.17
C ALA A 88 23.10 -0.64 -1.97
N ARG A 89 23.16 0.71 -2.03
CA ARG A 89 22.55 1.58 -1.01
C ARG A 89 21.03 1.43 -0.95
N ASN A 90 20.37 1.31 -2.10
CA ASN A 90 18.91 1.10 -2.15
C ASN A 90 18.51 -0.26 -1.56
N LEU A 91 19.27 -1.32 -1.89
CA LEU A 91 19.06 -2.63 -1.31
C LEU A 91 19.36 -2.65 0.19
N GLU A 92 20.47 -2.03 0.61
CA GLU A 92 20.85 -1.86 2.02
C GLU A 92 19.74 -1.15 2.81
N ASP A 93 19.19 -0.06 2.28
CA ASP A 93 18.11 0.71 2.90
C ASP A 93 16.87 -0.16 3.14
N THR A 94 16.45 -0.92 2.13
CA THR A 94 15.31 -1.84 2.22
C THR A 94 15.53 -2.91 3.30
N LEU A 95 16.70 -3.54 3.31
CA LEU A 95 17.01 -4.60 4.29
C LEU A 95 17.12 -4.03 5.71
N LYS A 96 17.80 -2.89 5.88
CA LYS A 96 17.93 -2.22 7.19
C LYS A 96 16.58 -1.80 7.76
N LYS A 97 15.71 -1.19 6.95
CA LYS A 97 14.35 -0.82 7.39
C LYS A 97 13.53 -2.03 7.83
N THR A 98 13.62 -3.13 7.09
CA THR A 98 12.96 -4.39 7.44
C THR A 98 13.46 -4.94 8.78
N ILE A 99 14.78 -5.03 8.96
CA ILE A 99 15.42 -5.49 10.20
C ILE A 99 15.06 -4.56 11.37
N PHE A 100 15.09 -3.24 11.15
CA PHE A 100 14.77 -2.25 12.16
C PHE A 100 13.31 -2.36 12.63
N GLN A 101 12.35 -2.47 11.70
CA GLN A 101 10.94 -2.67 12.05
C GLN A 101 10.76 -3.96 12.85
N TRP A 102 11.38 -5.07 12.40
CA TRP A 102 11.31 -6.34 13.12
C TRP A 102 11.82 -6.25 14.56
N ASN A 103 12.93 -5.54 14.76
CA ASN A 103 13.57 -5.43 16.07
C ASN A 103 12.83 -4.51 17.06
N HIS A 104 12.15 -3.48 16.57
CA HIS A 104 11.64 -2.41 17.44
C HIS A 104 10.11 -2.33 17.51
N PHE A 105 9.40 -2.64 16.43
CA PHE A 105 7.93 -2.54 16.35
C PHE A 105 7.37 -3.52 15.29
N PRO A 106 7.55 -4.84 15.48
CA PRO A 106 7.21 -5.83 14.45
C PRO A 106 5.71 -5.92 14.17
N GLY A 107 4.84 -5.68 15.17
CA GLY A 107 3.42 -5.99 15.05
C GLY A 107 3.21 -7.43 14.57
N ASP A 108 2.28 -7.62 13.66
CA ASP A 108 2.08 -8.89 12.94
C ASP A 108 2.76 -8.91 11.56
N MET A 109 3.93 -8.25 11.41
CA MET A 109 4.67 -8.30 10.14
C MET A 109 5.15 -9.72 9.80
N VAL A 110 5.48 -9.96 8.52
CA VAL A 110 6.03 -11.22 8.02
C VAL A 110 7.19 -10.90 7.07
N VAL A 111 8.32 -11.57 7.27
CA VAL A 111 9.54 -11.46 6.46
C VAL A 111 9.71 -12.72 5.62
N ASN A 112 9.92 -12.53 4.31
CA ASN A 112 10.04 -13.63 3.36
C ASN A 112 11.31 -14.46 3.62
N PRO A 113 11.28 -15.79 3.43
CA PRO A 113 12.47 -16.65 3.46
C PRO A 113 13.30 -16.55 2.16
N TYR A 114 13.22 -15.41 1.49
CA TYR A 114 13.92 -15.06 0.25
C TYR A 114 14.00 -13.54 0.14
N ILE A 115 14.97 -13.04 -0.62
CA ILE A 115 15.04 -11.62 -1.00
C ILE A 115 14.44 -11.44 -2.39
N GLU A 116 13.57 -10.45 -2.53
CA GLU A 116 12.92 -10.11 -3.79
C GLU A 116 13.87 -9.29 -4.68
N CYS A 117 14.01 -9.72 -5.93
CA CYS A 117 14.65 -9.00 -7.02
C CYS A 117 13.54 -8.49 -7.95
N PRO A 118 13.14 -7.22 -7.84
CA PRO A 118 12.08 -6.66 -8.68
C PRO A 118 12.45 -6.75 -10.17
N LEU A 119 11.48 -7.08 -11.02
CA LEU A 119 11.62 -6.89 -12.45
C LEU A 119 11.81 -5.39 -12.75
N ALA A 120 12.72 -5.07 -13.66
CA ALA A 120 12.94 -3.70 -14.13
C ALA A 120 11.83 -3.32 -15.13
N ILE A 121 10.66 -2.95 -14.60
CA ILE A 121 9.48 -2.55 -15.37
C ILE A 121 9.40 -1.02 -15.41
N HIS A 122 9.02 -0.49 -16.56
CA HIS A 122 8.75 0.92 -16.77
C HIS A 122 7.38 1.09 -17.41
N SER A 123 6.62 2.08 -16.96
CA SER A 123 5.42 2.57 -17.62
C SER A 123 5.65 4.01 -18.09
N THR A 124 5.10 4.40 -19.24
CA THR A 124 5.08 5.82 -19.65
C THR A 124 4.11 6.67 -18.83
N ASP A 125 3.38 6.05 -17.91
CA ASP A 125 2.34 6.66 -17.09
C ASP A 125 1.24 7.32 -17.96
N PHE A 126 0.42 8.16 -17.35
CA PHE A 126 -0.77 8.74 -17.98
C PHE A 126 -0.52 10.07 -18.71
N GLY A 127 0.73 10.46 -18.91
CA GLY A 127 1.13 11.60 -19.76
C GLY A 127 1.11 12.99 -19.10
N ILE A 128 0.56 13.14 -17.90
CA ILE A 128 0.54 14.40 -17.15
C ILE A 128 1.41 14.26 -15.90
N VAL A 129 2.41 15.14 -15.77
CA VAL A 129 3.18 15.32 -14.54
C VAL A 129 2.60 16.52 -13.82
N GLU A 130 2.33 16.38 -12.52
CA GLU A 130 1.76 17.44 -11.71
C GLU A 130 2.65 18.68 -11.71
N GLU A 131 2.01 19.83 -11.64
CA GLU A 131 2.67 21.10 -11.38
C GLU A 131 2.19 21.63 -10.03
N VAL A 132 3.12 21.83 -9.09
CA VAL A 132 2.77 22.24 -7.71
C VAL A 132 3.61 23.41 -7.23
N ASP A 133 2.99 24.24 -6.39
CA ASP A 133 3.71 25.09 -5.45
C ASP A 133 3.78 24.35 -4.10
N ALA A 134 5.01 24.08 -3.63
CA ALA A 134 5.25 23.26 -2.44
C ALA A 134 5.66 24.12 -1.23
N ALA A 135 5.16 23.75 -0.05
CA ALA A 135 5.54 24.33 1.23
C ALA A 135 5.98 23.24 2.21
N TYR A 136 7.22 23.36 2.68
CA TYR A 136 7.90 22.37 3.52
C TYR A 136 8.01 22.85 4.96
N THR A 137 7.62 22.00 5.91
CA THR A 137 7.87 22.22 7.35
C THR A 137 9.18 21.58 7.80
N ASP A 138 9.60 20.52 7.11
CA ASP A 138 10.88 19.82 7.27
C ASP A 138 11.38 19.45 5.87
N GLN A 139 12.67 19.65 5.59
CA GLN A 139 13.28 19.37 4.29
C GLN A 139 13.59 17.88 4.09
N ASP A 140 13.72 17.13 5.19
CA ASP A 140 14.01 15.70 5.16
C ASP A 140 12.72 14.86 5.20
N ASN A 141 11.55 15.52 5.23
CA ASN A 141 10.24 14.88 5.24
C ASN A 141 9.62 14.86 3.83
N ASP A 142 9.27 13.67 3.37
CA ASP A 142 8.62 13.46 2.07
C ASP A 142 7.13 13.87 2.08
N ILE A 143 6.56 14.22 3.25
CA ILE A 143 5.17 14.70 3.39
C ILE A 143 5.16 16.22 3.61
N TYR A 144 4.60 16.93 2.64
CA TYR A 144 4.56 18.40 2.63
C TYR A 144 3.28 18.93 1.97
N SER A 145 3.00 20.21 2.20
CA SER A 145 1.82 20.86 1.64
C SER A 145 2.04 21.21 0.17
N ARG A 146 1.02 20.96 -0.65
CA ARG A 146 1.06 21.22 -2.10
C ARG A 146 -0.17 22.03 -2.52
N HIS A 147 0.07 23.01 -3.37
CA HIS A 147 -0.97 23.68 -4.14
C HIS A 147 -0.83 23.24 -5.60
N PHE A 148 -1.81 22.47 -6.10
CA PHE A 148 -1.81 21.96 -7.47
C PHE A 148 -2.20 23.06 -8.46
N LYS A 149 -1.43 23.18 -9.54
CA LYS A 149 -1.77 24.04 -10.67
C LYS A 149 -2.68 23.26 -11.61
N ILE A 150 -3.78 23.88 -12.00
CA ILE A 150 -4.79 23.26 -12.85
C ILE A 150 -4.20 23.01 -14.24
N GLN A 151 -4.26 21.75 -14.66
CA GLN A 151 -3.81 21.21 -15.94
C GLN A 151 -4.97 20.54 -16.72
N ILE A 152 -6.11 20.27 -16.08
CA ILE A 152 -7.39 19.86 -16.68
C ILE A 152 -8.41 20.94 -16.34
N GLU A 153 -8.78 21.76 -17.32
CA GLU A 153 -9.71 22.87 -17.15
C GLU A 153 -10.94 22.72 -18.04
N GLU A 154 -10.77 22.26 -19.28
CA GLU A 154 -11.83 22.15 -20.30
C GLU A 154 -11.99 20.71 -20.81
N PRO A 155 -13.16 20.31 -21.38
CA PRO A 155 -13.40 18.95 -21.84
C PRO A 155 -12.33 18.39 -22.79
N GLU A 156 -11.74 19.24 -23.64
CA GLU A 156 -10.69 18.85 -24.59
C GLU A 156 -9.38 18.41 -23.91
N ASP A 157 -9.17 18.77 -22.64
CA ASP A 157 -7.99 18.37 -21.87
C ASP A 157 -7.94 16.88 -21.56
N ILE A 158 -9.03 16.14 -21.79
CA ILE A 158 -9.04 14.68 -21.81
C ILE A 158 -7.96 14.08 -22.71
N GLU A 159 -7.57 14.79 -23.78
CA GLU A 159 -6.52 14.38 -24.71
C GLU A 159 -5.11 14.45 -24.08
N LYS A 160 -4.94 15.15 -22.96
CA LYS A 160 -3.67 15.15 -22.20
C LYS A 160 -3.43 13.80 -21.52
N ILE A 161 -4.50 13.07 -21.16
CA ILE A 161 -4.40 11.72 -20.59
C ILE A 161 -4.01 10.74 -21.69
N LYS A 162 -2.81 10.17 -21.58
CA LYS A 162 -2.25 9.21 -22.53
C LYS A 162 -2.43 7.78 -22.04
N MET A 163 -2.61 6.87 -22.98
CA MET A 163 -2.60 5.43 -22.69
C MET A 163 -1.16 5.01 -22.40
N PRO A 164 -0.90 4.34 -21.27
CA PRO A 164 0.45 3.97 -20.88
C PRO A 164 1.00 2.85 -21.77
N VAL A 165 2.33 2.82 -21.92
CA VAL A 165 3.09 1.72 -22.53
C VAL A 165 4.00 1.13 -21.47
N VAL A 166 3.84 -0.18 -21.23
CA VAL A 166 4.66 -0.96 -20.31
C VAL A 166 5.83 -1.58 -21.05
N THR A 167 7.02 -1.52 -20.46
CA THR A 167 8.23 -2.13 -21.01
C THR A 167 9.00 -2.85 -19.91
N HIS A 168 9.38 -4.09 -20.16
CA HIS A 168 10.28 -4.85 -19.29
C HIS A 168 11.72 -4.75 -19.81
N TYR A 169 12.60 -4.19 -19.00
CA TYR A 169 14.02 -4.13 -19.27
C TYR A 169 14.69 -5.41 -18.74
N GLU A 170 14.59 -6.48 -19.53
CA GLU A 170 15.07 -7.81 -19.16
C GLU A 170 16.55 -7.83 -18.75
N LYS A 171 17.42 -7.09 -19.46
CA LYS A 171 18.85 -7.06 -19.13
C LYS A 171 19.11 -6.35 -17.80
N ALA A 172 18.44 -5.22 -17.53
CA ALA A 172 18.54 -4.53 -16.25
C ALA A 172 18.08 -5.43 -15.09
N THR A 173 17.00 -6.20 -15.30
CA THR A 173 16.55 -7.24 -14.37
C THR A 173 17.64 -8.29 -14.14
N GLN A 174 18.24 -8.78 -15.23
CA GLN A 174 19.26 -9.82 -15.15
C GLN A 174 20.52 -9.34 -14.42
N TYR A 175 20.99 -8.12 -14.69
CA TYR A 175 22.13 -7.54 -13.96
C TYR A 175 21.86 -7.43 -12.46
N SER A 176 20.67 -6.98 -12.07
CA SER A 176 20.28 -6.91 -10.65
C SER A 176 20.21 -8.30 -10.03
N TYR A 177 19.61 -9.26 -10.73
CA TYR A 177 19.46 -10.63 -10.25
C TYR A 177 20.82 -11.31 -10.07
N ASP A 178 21.74 -11.18 -11.03
CA ASP A 178 23.07 -11.78 -10.96
C ASP A 178 23.90 -11.19 -9.81
N ALA A 179 23.85 -9.86 -9.62
CA ALA A 179 24.51 -9.21 -8.49
C ALA A 179 23.95 -9.70 -7.13
N MET A 180 22.63 -9.84 -7.01
CA MET A 180 22.01 -10.38 -5.80
C MET A 180 22.35 -11.86 -5.57
N GLN A 181 22.32 -12.69 -6.62
CA GLN A 181 22.69 -14.10 -6.55
C GLN A 181 24.15 -14.26 -6.09
N GLU A 182 25.07 -13.44 -6.60
CA GLU A 182 26.47 -13.45 -6.16
C GLU A 182 26.60 -13.08 -4.67
N VAL A 183 25.90 -12.02 -4.24
CA VAL A 183 25.96 -11.52 -2.86
C VAL A 183 25.38 -12.54 -1.88
N PHE A 184 24.20 -13.10 -2.17
CA PHE A 184 23.44 -13.94 -1.22
C PHE A 184 23.64 -15.44 -1.40
N ALA A 185 24.54 -15.87 -2.29
CA ALA A 185 24.86 -17.27 -2.51
C ALA A 185 25.16 -18.00 -1.18
N GLY A 186 24.39 -19.04 -0.88
CA GLY A 186 24.53 -19.84 0.33
C GLY A 186 23.97 -19.20 1.62
N ILE A 187 23.37 -18.00 1.54
CA ILE A 187 22.80 -17.29 2.69
C ILE A 187 21.26 -17.36 2.64
N ILE A 188 20.67 -16.78 1.60
CA ILE A 188 19.21 -16.69 1.44
C ILE A 188 18.88 -16.68 -0.06
N PRO A 189 17.84 -17.40 -0.53
CA PRO A 189 17.50 -17.42 -1.94
C PRO A 189 17.02 -16.04 -2.41
N VAL A 190 17.28 -15.73 -3.68
CA VAL A 190 16.77 -14.53 -4.35
C VAL A 190 15.72 -14.94 -5.37
N LYS A 191 14.57 -14.25 -5.41
CA LYS A 191 13.48 -14.51 -6.35
C LYS A 191 13.17 -13.29 -7.19
N LYS A 192 13.04 -13.47 -8.51
CA LYS A 192 12.50 -12.42 -9.38
C LYS A 192 11.02 -12.22 -9.07
N VAL A 193 10.60 -10.97 -8.88
CA VAL A 193 9.22 -10.61 -8.56
C VAL A 193 8.78 -9.48 -9.48
N GLY A 194 7.65 -9.69 -10.17
CA GLY A 194 7.02 -8.68 -11.02
C GLY A 194 6.21 -7.66 -10.24
N GLN A 195 5.25 -7.02 -10.92
CA GLN A 195 4.30 -6.13 -10.29
C GLN A 195 3.34 -6.94 -9.41
N THR A 196 3.38 -6.72 -8.10
CA THR A 196 2.43 -7.29 -7.13
C THR A 196 1.23 -6.38 -6.98
N HIS A 197 0.95 -5.85 -5.79
CA HIS A 197 -0.20 -4.99 -5.56
C HIS A 197 -0.16 -3.73 -6.43
N ILE A 198 -1.27 -3.47 -7.11
CA ILE A 198 -1.47 -2.27 -7.93
C ILE A 198 -2.38 -1.30 -7.19
N TRP A 199 -1.84 -0.14 -6.80
CA TRP A 199 -2.61 0.93 -6.14
C TRP A 199 -3.41 1.73 -7.17
N TYR A 200 -4.59 1.21 -7.49
CA TYR A 200 -5.52 1.86 -8.41
C TYR A 200 -6.29 2.97 -7.68
N THR A 201 -6.03 4.21 -8.07
CA THR A 201 -6.60 5.41 -7.44
C THR A 201 -6.84 6.57 -8.44
N PRO A 202 -7.77 6.43 -9.39
CA PRO A 202 -7.96 7.44 -10.43
C PRO A 202 -8.21 8.85 -9.89
N TRP A 203 -9.02 8.97 -8.83
CA TRP A 203 -9.31 10.27 -8.23
C TRP A 203 -8.09 10.95 -7.60
N ASP A 204 -7.18 10.21 -6.97
CA ASP A 204 -5.96 10.81 -6.40
C ASP A 204 -5.03 11.37 -7.49
N TYR A 205 -5.07 10.84 -8.71
CA TYR A 205 -4.36 11.40 -9.86
C TYR A 205 -5.10 12.63 -10.41
N LEU A 206 -6.40 12.47 -10.68
CA LEU A 206 -7.21 13.51 -11.31
C LEU A 206 -7.20 14.81 -10.51
N ILE A 207 -7.30 14.77 -9.17
CA ILE A 207 -7.33 15.99 -8.35
C ILE A 207 -6.02 16.77 -8.38
N ARG A 208 -4.90 16.10 -8.70
CA ARG A 208 -3.56 16.72 -8.80
C ARG A 208 -3.40 17.46 -10.14
N TRP A 209 -4.22 17.12 -11.12
CA TRP A 209 -4.24 17.76 -12.44
C TRP A 209 -5.45 18.69 -12.62
N TRP A 210 -6.58 18.39 -12.00
CA TRP A 210 -7.84 19.13 -12.13
C TRP A 210 -7.97 20.21 -11.04
N GLY A 211 -7.37 19.98 -9.88
CA GLY A 211 -7.64 20.77 -8.68
C GLY A 211 -8.78 20.16 -7.86
N VAL A 212 -8.62 20.21 -6.53
CA VAL A 212 -9.55 19.57 -5.58
C VAL A 212 -10.91 20.26 -5.59
N GLN A 213 -10.93 21.58 -5.56
CA GLN A 213 -12.18 22.35 -5.50
C GLN A 213 -12.92 22.27 -6.83
N GLU A 214 -12.19 22.41 -7.93
CA GLU A 214 -12.66 22.40 -9.30
C GLU A 214 -13.32 21.06 -9.62
N ALA A 215 -12.63 19.95 -9.35
CA ALA A 215 -13.16 18.60 -9.56
C ALA A 215 -14.47 18.36 -8.79
N ILE A 216 -14.56 18.83 -7.53
CA ILE A 216 -15.77 18.66 -6.71
C ILE A 216 -16.94 19.51 -7.23
N MET A 217 -16.66 20.74 -7.68
CA MET A 217 -17.68 21.60 -8.28
C MET A 217 -18.18 21.03 -9.62
N ASP A 218 -17.29 20.45 -10.41
CA ASP A 218 -17.62 19.91 -11.73
C ASP A 218 -18.49 18.65 -11.68
N LEU A 219 -18.55 17.93 -10.55
CA LEU A 219 -19.54 16.86 -10.34
C LEU A 219 -20.98 17.36 -10.55
N VAL A 220 -21.23 18.64 -10.31
CA VAL A 220 -22.57 19.25 -10.44
C VAL A 220 -22.66 20.15 -11.67
N ILE A 221 -21.61 20.93 -11.95
CA ILE A 221 -21.63 21.93 -13.02
C ILE A 221 -21.38 21.28 -14.39
N ARG A 222 -20.49 20.29 -14.46
CA ARG A 222 -20.03 19.65 -15.71
C ARG A 222 -19.95 18.12 -15.57
N PRO A 223 -21.05 17.43 -15.18
CA PRO A 223 -21.03 16.00 -14.90
C PRO A 223 -20.57 15.15 -16.09
N ASP A 224 -20.96 15.51 -17.32
CA ASP A 224 -20.53 14.80 -18.53
C ASP A 224 -19.01 14.83 -18.71
N MET A 225 -18.36 15.97 -18.44
CA MET A 225 -16.91 16.10 -18.49
C MET A 225 -16.23 15.21 -17.45
N VAL A 226 -16.79 15.13 -16.23
CA VAL A 226 -16.30 14.24 -15.18
C VAL A 226 -16.37 12.79 -15.62
N HIS A 227 -17.52 12.35 -16.15
CA HIS A 227 -17.68 10.98 -16.64
C HIS A 227 -16.69 10.64 -17.75
N ASP A 228 -16.53 11.53 -18.74
CA ASP A 228 -15.63 11.29 -19.87
C ASP A 228 -14.16 11.19 -19.42
N ILE A 229 -13.71 12.12 -18.59
CA ILE A 229 -12.33 12.15 -18.09
C ILE A 229 -12.05 10.98 -17.15
N TYR A 230 -12.98 10.68 -16.24
CA TYR A 230 -12.83 9.54 -15.33
C TYR A 230 -12.78 8.23 -16.11
N GLU A 231 -13.68 8.05 -17.08
CA GLU A 231 -13.69 6.87 -17.95
C GLU A 231 -12.38 6.73 -18.72
N LYS A 232 -11.84 7.82 -19.27
CA LYS A 232 -10.52 7.81 -19.94
C LYS A 232 -9.41 7.33 -19.01
N MET A 233 -9.43 7.76 -17.75
CA MET A 233 -8.47 7.33 -16.74
C MET A 233 -8.62 5.84 -16.44
N VAL A 234 -9.85 5.34 -16.25
CA VAL A 234 -10.11 3.90 -16.07
C VAL A 234 -9.57 3.10 -17.25
N GLN A 235 -9.84 3.53 -18.49
CA GLN A 235 -9.33 2.86 -19.69
C GLN A 235 -7.80 2.83 -19.75
N ALA A 236 -7.13 3.89 -19.30
CA ALA A 236 -5.67 3.93 -19.27
C ALA A 236 -5.07 2.88 -18.33
N TRP A 237 -5.64 2.73 -17.12
CA TRP A 237 -5.25 1.65 -16.20
C TRP A 237 -5.59 0.26 -16.74
N MET A 238 -6.73 0.10 -17.42
CA MET A 238 -7.11 -1.19 -18.03
C MET A 238 -6.13 -1.61 -19.12
N VAL A 239 -5.73 -0.68 -19.99
CA VAL A 239 -4.71 -0.91 -21.03
C VAL A 239 -3.37 -1.31 -20.43
N GLU A 240 -3.02 -0.75 -19.29
CA GLU A 240 -1.80 -1.13 -18.58
C GLU A 240 -1.87 -2.53 -17.98
N LEU A 241 -2.99 -2.86 -17.31
CA LEU A 241 -3.21 -4.19 -16.75
C LEU A 241 -3.17 -5.28 -17.83
N ASP A 242 -3.76 -5.01 -18.99
CA ASP A 242 -3.71 -5.93 -20.12
C ASP A 242 -2.26 -6.15 -20.58
N GLN A 243 -1.42 -5.11 -20.65
CA GLN A 243 0.01 -5.26 -20.97
C GLN A 243 0.77 -6.04 -19.90
N PHE A 244 0.46 -5.84 -18.61
CA PHE A 244 1.07 -6.62 -17.54
C PHE A 244 0.77 -8.12 -17.65
N GLU A 245 -0.49 -8.48 -17.98
CA GLU A 245 -0.89 -9.87 -18.22
C GLU A 245 -0.21 -10.42 -19.48
N GLU A 246 -0.27 -9.70 -20.60
CA GLU A 246 0.31 -10.13 -21.89
C GLU A 246 1.82 -10.36 -21.81
N LEU A 247 2.55 -9.47 -21.12
CA LEU A 247 4.00 -9.55 -20.93
C LEU A 247 4.40 -10.47 -19.77
N ASN A 248 3.44 -11.07 -19.05
CA ASN A 248 3.66 -11.92 -17.89
C ASN A 248 4.50 -11.25 -16.79
N LEU A 249 4.14 -10.02 -16.45
CA LEU A 249 4.87 -9.16 -15.52
C LEU A 249 4.21 -9.07 -14.14
N LEU A 250 3.09 -9.77 -13.91
CA LEU A 250 2.44 -9.82 -12.62
C LEU A 250 3.08 -10.83 -11.67
N SER A 251 2.94 -10.60 -10.37
CA SER A 251 3.30 -11.55 -9.31
C SER A 251 2.26 -11.53 -8.21
N LEU A 252 2.02 -12.67 -7.56
CA LEU A 252 0.96 -12.78 -6.56
C LEU A 252 1.16 -11.80 -5.40
N ASP A 253 0.05 -11.22 -4.95
CA ASP A 253 -0.05 -10.35 -3.78
C ASP A 253 -0.81 -10.99 -2.62
N CYS A 254 -1.20 -12.27 -2.74
CA CYS A 254 -1.82 -13.05 -1.67
C CYS A 254 -0.79 -13.59 -0.65
N ASN A 255 0.14 -12.72 -0.24
CA ASN A 255 1.27 -12.98 0.67
C ASN A 255 1.47 -11.77 1.62
N ASN A 256 2.71 -11.50 2.06
CA ASN A 256 3.05 -10.31 2.85
C ASN A 256 3.08 -9.00 2.03
N THR A 257 2.48 -8.98 0.84
CA THR A 257 2.21 -7.76 0.09
C THR A 257 1.03 -7.02 0.71
N ARG A 258 1.16 -5.69 0.86
CA ARG A 258 0.06 -4.79 1.26
C ARG A 258 -1.05 -4.82 0.22
N VAL A 259 -2.30 -4.91 0.68
CA VAL A 259 -3.48 -4.82 -0.19
C VAL A 259 -4.25 -3.54 0.06
N GLY A 260 -4.34 -2.70 -0.96
CA GLY A 260 -5.00 -1.41 -0.90
C GLY A 260 -4.34 -0.50 0.14
N SER A 261 -5.14 0.16 0.97
CA SER A 261 -4.62 0.89 2.13
C SER A 261 -4.52 0.00 3.39
N GLY A 262 -4.85 -1.29 3.29
CA GLY A 262 -4.95 -2.26 4.39
C GLY A 262 -3.67 -3.03 4.74
N GLY A 263 -3.87 -4.20 5.34
CA GLY A 263 -2.84 -5.17 5.72
C GLY A 263 -2.46 -6.15 4.62
N TYR A 264 -1.83 -7.26 5.01
CA TYR A 264 -1.33 -8.27 4.07
C TYR A 264 -2.43 -9.08 3.38
N GLY A 265 -2.09 -9.62 2.21
CA GLY A 265 -3.01 -10.30 1.30
C GLY A 265 -3.17 -11.81 1.48
N TYR A 266 -2.52 -12.44 2.45
CA TYR A 266 -2.66 -13.88 2.72
C TYR A 266 -4.13 -14.35 2.76
N THR A 267 -4.52 -15.37 2.00
CA THR A 267 -5.89 -15.94 1.99
C THR A 267 -5.85 -17.35 1.40
N SER A 268 -6.84 -18.19 1.72
CA SER A 268 -6.99 -19.50 1.08
C SER A 268 -7.74 -19.48 -0.25
N GLU A 269 -8.36 -18.35 -0.62
CA GLU A 269 -9.17 -18.23 -1.83
C GLU A 269 -8.37 -17.85 -3.08
N LEU A 270 -7.27 -17.11 -2.91
CA LEU A 270 -6.32 -16.78 -3.97
C LEU A 270 -5.10 -17.72 -3.90
N PRO A 271 -4.45 -18.05 -5.02
CA PRO A 271 -4.64 -17.53 -6.39
C PRO A 271 -5.84 -18.11 -7.16
N GLY A 272 -6.73 -18.84 -6.49
CA GLY A 272 -7.91 -19.44 -7.11
C GLY A 272 -7.66 -20.84 -7.66
N LYS A 273 -8.73 -21.47 -8.15
CA LYS A 273 -8.67 -22.79 -8.78
C LYS A 273 -8.00 -22.71 -10.16
N ASP A 274 -7.34 -23.78 -10.57
CA ASP A 274 -6.67 -23.90 -11.88
C ASP A 274 -5.61 -22.81 -12.15
N PHE A 275 -4.95 -22.34 -11.09
CA PHE A 275 -3.87 -21.35 -11.17
C PHE A 275 -2.65 -21.90 -11.95
N ASN A 276 -2.18 -21.13 -12.93
CA ASN A 276 -0.93 -21.37 -13.63
C ASN A 276 0.19 -20.53 -13.00
N PRO A 277 1.17 -21.13 -12.29
CA PRO A 277 2.26 -20.38 -11.68
C PRO A 277 3.20 -19.69 -12.68
N ASP A 278 3.22 -20.15 -13.93
CA ASP A 278 4.05 -19.55 -14.99
C ASP A 278 3.40 -18.32 -15.63
N HIS A 279 2.12 -18.05 -15.34
CA HIS A 279 1.40 -16.93 -15.93
C HIS A 279 0.34 -16.37 -14.97
N VAL A 280 0.73 -15.37 -14.20
CA VAL A 280 -0.13 -14.72 -13.21
C VAL A 280 -1.06 -13.72 -13.90
N LEU A 281 -2.35 -13.79 -13.58
CA LEU A 281 -3.38 -12.88 -14.07
C LEU A 281 -4.01 -12.09 -12.92
N ALA A 282 -4.64 -10.97 -13.22
CA ALA A 282 -5.33 -10.11 -12.24
C ALA A 282 -6.34 -10.89 -11.38
N LYS A 283 -7.04 -11.87 -11.98
CA LYS A 283 -8.01 -12.74 -11.28
C LYS A 283 -7.38 -13.59 -10.16
N ASN A 284 -6.06 -13.76 -10.17
CA ASN A 284 -5.30 -14.49 -9.16
C ASN A 284 -4.87 -13.60 -7.98
N MET A 285 -5.12 -12.29 -8.07
CA MET A 285 -4.60 -11.26 -7.19
C MET A 285 -5.71 -10.47 -6.50
N TRP A 286 -5.30 -9.64 -5.54
CA TRP A 286 -6.13 -8.63 -4.93
C TRP A 286 -6.16 -7.35 -5.78
N GLY A 287 -7.37 -6.83 -6.00
CA GLY A 287 -7.57 -5.48 -6.54
C GLY A 287 -7.86 -4.47 -5.44
N CYS A 288 -7.69 -3.20 -5.73
CA CYS A 288 -8.26 -2.13 -4.91
C CYS A 288 -8.90 -1.02 -5.75
N SER A 289 -9.73 -0.21 -5.09
CA SER A 289 -10.07 1.14 -5.53
C SER A 289 -10.38 2.03 -4.32
N ASN A 290 -10.40 3.34 -4.51
CA ASN A 290 -10.80 4.35 -3.54
C ASN A 290 -11.18 5.66 -4.25
N ALA A 291 -11.87 6.54 -3.53
CA ALA A 291 -12.10 7.91 -3.96
C ALA A 291 -11.99 8.85 -2.76
N GLN A 292 -10.76 9.14 -2.33
CA GLN A 292 -10.50 9.84 -1.06
C GLN A 292 -11.16 11.23 -0.99
N ILE A 293 -11.21 11.93 -2.12
CA ILE A 293 -11.81 13.27 -2.22
C ILE A 293 -13.32 13.26 -1.97
N PHE A 294 -13.99 12.11 -2.10
CA PHE A 294 -15.44 11.96 -1.94
C PHE A 294 -15.89 11.83 -0.49
N SER A 295 -15.17 12.47 0.43
CA SER A 295 -15.58 12.59 1.83
C SER A 295 -16.83 13.44 2.05
N THR A 296 -17.12 14.37 1.12
CA THR A 296 -18.20 15.37 1.24
C THR A 296 -19.40 15.11 0.34
N VAL A 297 -19.39 14.05 -0.48
CA VAL A 297 -20.47 13.73 -1.43
C VAL A 297 -21.35 12.58 -0.95
N SER A 298 -22.59 12.53 -1.44
CA SER A 298 -23.56 11.47 -1.08
C SER A 298 -23.12 10.08 -1.56
N PRO A 299 -23.71 8.99 -1.03
CA PRO A 299 -23.47 7.64 -1.54
C PRO A 299 -23.80 7.50 -3.04
N GLU A 300 -24.84 8.20 -3.53
CA GLU A 300 -25.26 8.17 -4.93
C GLU A 300 -24.20 8.83 -5.83
N MET A 301 -23.70 10.01 -5.45
CA MET A 301 -22.62 10.68 -6.20
C MET A 301 -21.32 9.87 -6.16
N HIS A 302 -20.98 9.24 -5.02
CA HIS A 302 -19.80 8.38 -4.94
C HIS A 302 -19.97 7.15 -5.86
N TRP A 303 -21.18 6.60 -5.95
CA TRP A 303 -21.45 5.53 -6.92
C TRP A 303 -21.26 6.01 -8.36
N GLU A 304 -21.95 7.07 -8.74
CA GLU A 304 -22.00 7.61 -10.10
C GLU A 304 -20.64 8.05 -10.62
N PHE A 305 -19.88 8.82 -9.83
CA PHE A 305 -18.64 9.46 -10.28
C PHE A 305 -17.36 8.70 -9.88
N ALA A 306 -17.47 7.50 -9.30
CA ALA A 306 -16.28 6.67 -9.05
C ALA A 306 -16.61 5.17 -9.17
N VAL A 307 -17.39 4.63 -8.24
CA VAL A 307 -17.50 3.17 -8.07
C VAL A 307 -18.03 2.50 -9.33
N GLU A 308 -19.02 3.08 -9.98
CA GLU A 308 -19.63 2.51 -11.19
C GLU A 308 -18.63 2.31 -12.32
N HIS A 309 -17.76 3.31 -12.55
CA HIS A 309 -16.67 3.22 -13.51
C HIS A 309 -15.62 2.19 -13.07
N ASP A 310 -15.23 2.23 -11.79
CA ASP A 310 -14.24 1.34 -11.18
C ASP A 310 -14.65 -0.13 -11.20
N LEU A 311 -15.94 -0.45 -11.33
CA LEU A 311 -16.38 -1.84 -11.48
C LEU A 311 -15.70 -2.55 -12.66
N LYS A 312 -15.28 -1.82 -13.72
CA LYS A 312 -14.54 -2.39 -14.85
C LYS A 312 -13.20 -2.95 -14.41
N TRP A 313 -12.50 -2.22 -13.54
CA TRP A 313 -11.25 -2.61 -12.91
C TRP A 313 -11.47 -3.70 -11.85
N LEU A 314 -12.33 -3.44 -10.87
CA LEU A 314 -12.53 -4.31 -9.70
C LEU A 314 -13.00 -5.73 -10.09
N LYS A 315 -13.77 -5.88 -11.18
CA LYS A 315 -14.20 -7.20 -11.70
C LYS A 315 -13.07 -8.07 -12.25
N ARG A 316 -11.90 -7.49 -12.55
CA ARG A 316 -10.73 -8.24 -13.04
C ARG A 316 -10.06 -9.06 -11.94
N PHE A 317 -10.26 -8.70 -10.67
CA PHE A 317 -9.53 -9.26 -9.53
C PHE A 317 -10.35 -10.32 -8.78
N GLY A 318 -9.64 -11.28 -8.20
CA GLY A 318 -10.25 -12.40 -7.49
C GLY A 318 -10.83 -12.00 -6.14
N LEU A 319 -10.19 -11.06 -5.44
CA LEU A 319 -10.69 -10.40 -4.23
C LEU A 319 -10.41 -8.90 -4.32
N THR A 320 -11.22 -8.08 -3.65
CA THR A 320 -11.03 -6.63 -3.68
C THR A 320 -11.01 -5.98 -2.30
N TYR A 321 -10.26 -4.88 -2.23
CA TYR A 321 -10.21 -3.92 -1.14
C TYR A 321 -10.84 -2.60 -1.60
N TYR A 322 -11.65 -1.95 -0.77
CA TYR A 322 -12.17 -0.62 -1.09
C TYR A 322 -11.90 0.42 0.01
N GLY A 323 -11.40 1.58 -0.40
CA GLY A 323 -11.32 2.80 0.39
C GLY A 323 -9.90 3.24 0.78
N CYS A 324 -9.80 4.43 1.35
CA CYS A 324 -8.59 4.89 2.03
C CYS A 324 -8.98 5.83 3.18
N CYS A 325 -8.86 7.15 2.98
CA CYS A 325 -9.18 8.16 3.99
C CYS A 325 -10.67 8.55 4.03
N GLU A 326 -11.41 8.34 2.94
CA GLU A 326 -12.81 8.74 2.86
C GLU A 326 -13.66 8.02 3.93
N PRO A 327 -14.56 8.73 4.63
CA PRO A 327 -15.50 8.10 5.54
C PRO A 327 -16.51 7.25 4.76
N LEU A 328 -16.60 5.97 5.11
CA LEU A 328 -17.45 4.97 4.45
C LEU A 328 -18.63 4.51 5.31
N ASP A 329 -18.77 5.06 6.52
CA ASP A 329 -19.81 4.70 7.50
C ASP A 329 -21.24 5.04 7.07
N LEU A 330 -21.41 5.87 6.05
CA LEU A 330 -22.71 6.16 5.42
C LEU A 330 -22.86 5.53 4.03
N LYS A 331 -21.87 4.74 3.58
CA LYS A 331 -21.75 4.26 2.19
C LYS A 331 -21.71 2.75 2.09
N THR A 332 -22.02 2.03 3.17
CA THR A 332 -21.97 0.56 3.24
C THR A 332 -22.88 -0.13 2.23
N SER A 333 -24.08 0.41 1.98
CA SER A 333 -25.01 -0.09 0.95
C SER A 333 -24.43 -0.01 -0.47
N MET A 334 -23.67 1.03 -0.76
CA MET A 334 -22.92 1.21 -2.00
C MET A 334 -21.81 0.16 -2.12
N LEU A 335 -21.01 -0.02 -1.06
CA LEU A 335 -19.91 -0.98 -1.03
C LEU A 335 -20.35 -2.42 -1.25
N ARG A 336 -21.51 -2.81 -0.72
CA ARG A 336 -22.10 -4.16 -0.89
C ARG A 336 -22.37 -4.54 -2.35
N ARG A 337 -22.38 -3.56 -3.27
CA ARG A 337 -22.56 -3.77 -4.72
C ARG A 337 -21.24 -4.08 -5.44
N ILE A 338 -20.09 -3.91 -4.77
CA ILE A 338 -18.77 -4.20 -5.34
C ILE A 338 -18.54 -5.72 -5.31
N PRO A 339 -18.20 -6.34 -6.45
CA PRO A 339 -17.97 -7.78 -6.52
C PRO A 339 -16.68 -8.17 -5.78
N ASN A 340 -16.70 -9.35 -5.17
CA ASN A 340 -15.55 -9.95 -4.46
C ASN A 340 -14.94 -9.06 -3.36
N LEU A 341 -15.68 -8.04 -2.90
CA LEU A 341 -15.22 -7.15 -1.84
C LEU A 341 -15.00 -7.95 -0.55
N ARG A 342 -13.79 -7.86 -0.02
CA ARG A 342 -13.40 -8.57 1.21
C ARG A 342 -12.98 -7.62 2.31
N LYS A 343 -12.30 -6.53 1.98
CA LYS A 343 -11.76 -5.56 2.94
C LYS A 343 -12.30 -4.17 2.67
N ILE A 344 -12.70 -3.47 3.73
CA ILE A 344 -13.18 -2.10 3.67
C ILE A 344 -12.31 -1.23 4.57
N SER A 345 -11.84 -0.09 4.07
CA SER A 345 -11.16 0.90 4.90
C SER A 345 -12.12 1.52 5.92
N VAL A 346 -11.69 1.58 7.17
CA VAL A 346 -12.43 2.26 8.24
C VAL A 346 -11.53 3.38 8.78
N SER A 347 -11.57 4.52 8.08
CA SER A 347 -10.75 5.69 8.39
C SER A 347 -11.05 6.27 9.78
N PRO A 348 -10.16 7.13 10.34
CA PRO A 348 -10.39 7.73 11.66
C PRO A 348 -11.67 8.59 11.73
N TRP A 349 -12.18 9.02 10.58
CA TRP A 349 -13.33 9.91 10.43
C TRP A 349 -14.68 9.18 10.40
N CYS A 350 -14.68 7.85 10.28
CA CYS A 350 -15.90 7.05 10.30
C CYS A 350 -16.55 7.03 11.69
N SER A 351 -17.88 7.01 11.74
CA SER A 351 -18.58 6.56 12.94
C SER A 351 -18.38 5.06 13.16
N SER A 352 -17.59 4.69 14.17
CA SER A 352 -17.30 3.30 14.52
C SER A 352 -18.57 2.48 14.78
N GLU A 353 -19.55 3.04 15.50
CA GLU A 353 -20.82 2.36 15.79
C GLU A 353 -21.59 2.01 14.52
N LYS A 354 -21.75 2.98 13.61
CA LYS A 354 -22.47 2.76 12.35
C LYS A 354 -21.78 1.75 11.45
N ILE A 355 -20.49 1.94 11.22
CA ILE A 355 -19.74 1.07 10.30
C ILE A 355 -19.68 -0.37 10.84
N ILE A 356 -19.52 -0.57 12.15
CA ILE A 356 -19.52 -1.90 12.76
C ILE A 356 -20.89 -2.56 12.61
N ASN A 357 -21.98 -1.84 12.91
CA ASN A 357 -23.35 -2.36 12.77
C ASN A 357 -23.69 -2.73 11.32
N ASP A 358 -23.24 -1.94 10.36
CA ASP A 358 -23.56 -2.14 8.94
C ASP A 358 -22.70 -3.23 8.27
N ILE A 359 -21.43 -3.37 8.66
CA ILE A 359 -20.50 -4.36 8.08
C ILE A 359 -20.61 -5.71 8.81
N GLY A 360 -20.67 -5.70 10.14
CA GLY A 360 -20.66 -6.89 10.98
C GLY A 360 -19.51 -7.85 10.64
N THR A 361 -19.86 -9.10 10.30
CA THR A 361 -18.90 -10.17 9.96
C THR A 361 -18.78 -10.42 8.46
N ASP A 362 -19.46 -9.64 7.62
CA ASP A 362 -19.50 -9.86 6.18
C ASP A 362 -18.17 -9.51 5.49
N TYR A 363 -17.42 -8.59 6.07
CA TYR A 363 -16.15 -8.05 5.56
C TYR A 363 -15.09 -7.98 6.66
N VAL A 364 -13.84 -7.81 6.25
CA VAL A 364 -12.75 -7.39 7.13
C VAL A 364 -12.73 -5.87 7.22
N MET A 365 -12.77 -5.37 8.45
CA MET A 365 -12.63 -3.95 8.76
C MET A 365 -11.16 -3.59 8.85
N SER A 366 -10.71 -2.75 7.92
CA SER A 366 -9.36 -2.21 7.92
C SER A 366 -9.33 -0.91 8.70
N ARG A 367 -9.32 -1.00 10.03
CA ARG A 367 -9.37 0.13 10.94
C ARG A 367 -8.06 0.92 10.87
N LYS A 368 -8.18 2.22 10.67
CA LYS A 368 -7.06 3.18 10.70
C LYS A 368 -7.11 3.94 12.03
N PRO A 369 -6.20 3.66 12.99
CA PRO A 369 -5.97 4.54 14.12
C PRO A 369 -5.51 5.92 13.63
N ASN A 370 -5.81 6.98 14.39
CA ASN A 370 -5.42 8.33 14.00
C ASN A 370 -3.91 8.57 14.26
N PRO A 371 -3.08 8.87 13.24
CA PRO A 371 -1.64 9.12 13.42
C PRO A 371 -1.32 10.32 14.32
N ALA A 372 -2.29 11.21 14.57
CA ALA A 372 -2.11 12.33 15.49
C ALA A 372 -1.68 11.90 16.91
N ILE A 373 -1.99 10.67 17.34
CA ILE A 373 -1.63 10.15 18.66
C ILE A 373 -0.11 10.15 18.90
N VAL A 374 0.71 9.92 17.87
CA VAL A 374 2.19 9.95 17.97
C VAL A 374 2.80 11.30 17.58
N ALA A 375 2.03 12.16 16.92
CA ALA A 375 2.45 13.51 16.51
C ALA A 375 2.19 14.59 17.58
N GLY A 376 1.50 14.26 18.68
CA GLY A 376 1.20 15.18 19.78
C GLY A 376 2.43 15.71 20.54
N ASN A 377 2.24 16.72 21.40
CA ASN A 377 3.33 17.24 22.25
C ASN A 377 3.91 16.16 23.17
N VAL A 378 3.05 15.32 23.72
CA VAL A 378 3.37 14.16 24.56
C VAL A 378 2.69 12.96 23.94
N PHE A 379 3.34 11.80 23.98
CA PHE A 379 2.69 10.53 23.66
C PHE A 379 1.91 10.05 24.88
N ASP A 380 0.58 10.09 24.80
CA ASP A 380 -0.31 9.63 25.86
C ASP A 380 -0.67 8.15 25.64
N GLU A 381 0.07 7.27 26.32
CA GLU A 381 -0.13 5.81 26.25
C GLU A 381 -1.55 5.40 26.65
N ALA A 382 -2.14 6.08 27.64
CA ALA A 382 -3.47 5.74 28.13
C ALA A 382 -4.54 6.12 27.11
N GLN A 383 -4.39 7.26 26.44
CA GLN A 383 -5.28 7.66 25.34
C GLN A 383 -5.14 6.72 24.13
N ALA A 384 -3.90 6.34 23.77
CA ALA A 384 -3.66 5.40 22.67
C ALA A 384 -4.33 4.03 22.94
N GLU A 385 -4.19 3.50 24.17
CA GLU A 385 -4.86 2.25 24.56
C GLU A 385 -6.38 2.40 24.55
N LYS A 386 -6.89 3.49 25.12
CA LYS A 386 -8.33 3.77 25.19
C LYS A 386 -8.97 3.79 23.81
N GLU A 387 -8.39 4.49 22.83
CA GLU A 387 -8.94 4.57 21.47
C GLU A 387 -9.05 3.21 20.77
N ILE A 388 -8.04 2.35 20.96
CA ILE A 388 -8.04 0.99 20.39
C ILE A 388 -9.08 0.13 21.11
N ARG A 389 -9.13 0.17 22.45
CA ARG A 389 -10.10 -0.61 23.24
C ARG A 389 -11.54 -0.21 22.97
N GLU A 390 -11.85 1.09 22.94
CA GLU A 390 -13.20 1.58 22.64
C GLU A 390 -13.70 1.06 21.29
N PHE A 391 -12.85 1.05 20.26
CA PHE A 391 -13.20 0.45 18.97
C PHE A 391 -13.43 -1.06 19.09
N MET A 392 -12.53 -1.78 19.76
CA MET A 392 -12.62 -3.24 19.90
C MET A 392 -13.83 -3.69 20.74
N GLU A 393 -14.20 -2.95 21.79
CA GLU A 393 -15.41 -3.19 22.59
C GLU A 393 -16.68 -3.13 21.73
N LEU A 394 -16.78 -2.14 20.84
CA LEU A 394 -17.91 -2.01 19.92
C LEU A 394 -18.05 -3.20 18.96
N THR A 395 -16.96 -3.94 18.69
CA THR A 395 -17.02 -5.12 17.81
C THR A 395 -17.64 -6.35 18.48
N GLU A 396 -17.78 -6.32 19.81
CA GLU A 396 -18.19 -7.46 20.66
C GLU A 396 -17.40 -8.76 20.39
N GLY A 397 -16.19 -8.66 19.84
CA GLY A 397 -15.36 -9.79 19.42
C GLY A 397 -15.91 -10.56 18.21
N GLN A 398 -16.97 -10.08 17.55
CA GLN A 398 -17.59 -10.79 16.43
C GLN A 398 -16.89 -10.44 15.10
N CYS A 399 -16.48 -9.19 14.94
CA CYS A 399 -15.96 -8.65 13.69
C CYS A 399 -14.55 -9.19 13.33
N HIS A 400 -14.18 -9.00 12.06
CA HIS A 400 -12.85 -9.28 11.54
C HIS A 400 -12.08 -7.98 11.38
N VAL A 401 -11.05 -7.75 12.19
CA VAL A 401 -10.37 -6.46 12.29
C VAL A 401 -8.89 -6.58 11.97
N GLU A 402 -8.38 -5.66 11.16
CA GLU A 402 -6.97 -5.30 11.14
C GLU A 402 -6.82 -3.84 11.61
N LEU A 403 -5.87 -3.59 12.49
CA LEU A 403 -5.42 -2.29 12.96
C LEU A 403 -4.21 -1.88 12.12
N ILE A 404 -4.42 -0.97 11.17
CA ILE A 404 -3.38 -0.53 10.23
C ILE A 404 -2.98 0.90 10.58
N PHE A 405 -1.83 1.03 11.24
CA PHE A 405 -1.29 2.34 11.60
C PHE A 405 -0.41 2.86 10.47
N LYS A 406 -0.87 3.92 9.83
CA LYS A 406 -0.33 4.46 8.58
C LYS A 406 -0.49 5.97 8.50
N ASP A 407 -0.06 6.58 7.40
CA ASP A 407 -0.03 8.02 7.19
C ASP A 407 0.73 8.76 8.33
N ILE A 408 1.80 8.15 8.83
CA ILE A 408 2.58 8.68 9.96
C ILE A 408 3.60 9.67 9.41
N SER A 409 3.25 10.96 9.43
CA SER A 409 4.14 12.00 8.87
C SER A 409 5.26 12.44 9.81
N THR A 410 5.14 12.18 11.11
CA THR A 410 6.14 12.54 12.11
C THR A 410 5.86 11.77 13.42
N VAL A 411 6.93 11.40 14.12
CA VAL A 411 6.92 10.98 15.53
C VAL A 411 7.61 12.02 16.41
N ARG A 412 7.80 13.24 15.87
CA ARG A 412 8.50 14.38 16.48
C ARG A 412 9.93 14.05 16.92
N HIS A 413 10.64 13.30 16.08
CA HIS A 413 11.99 12.81 16.31
C HIS A 413 12.13 11.97 17.59
N ASP A 414 11.03 11.32 18.01
CA ASP A 414 11.02 10.36 19.12
C ASP A 414 10.47 9.01 18.65
N PRO A 415 11.33 8.16 18.04
CA PRO A 415 10.95 6.84 17.52
C PRO A 415 10.29 5.92 18.55
N LYS A 416 10.59 6.11 19.84
CA LYS A 416 10.05 5.28 20.93
C LYS A 416 8.53 5.36 21.01
N ARG A 417 7.92 6.46 20.56
CA ARG A 417 6.46 6.61 20.52
C ARG A 417 5.81 5.53 19.67
N LEU A 418 6.42 5.20 18.53
CA LEU A 418 5.93 4.15 17.65
C LEU A 418 6.13 2.76 18.28
N PHE A 419 7.24 2.55 19.00
CA PHE A 419 7.54 1.28 19.68
C PHE A 419 6.57 1.05 20.85
N GLN A 420 6.22 2.11 21.57
CA GLN A 420 5.24 2.04 22.65
C GLN A 420 3.83 1.83 22.11
N TRP A 421 3.46 2.53 21.03
CA TRP A 421 2.17 2.33 20.36
C TRP A 421 2.01 0.89 19.88
N GLU A 422 3.04 0.31 19.26
CA GLU A 422 3.03 -1.09 18.82
C GLU A 422 2.75 -2.04 19.99
N LYS A 423 3.46 -1.88 21.11
CA LYS A 423 3.25 -2.72 22.30
C LYS A 423 1.84 -2.62 22.87
N ILE A 424 1.27 -1.42 22.85
CA ILE A 424 -0.11 -1.18 23.29
C ILE A 424 -1.08 -1.89 22.33
N ALA A 425 -0.95 -1.65 21.02
CA ALA A 425 -1.83 -2.24 20.02
C ALA A 425 -1.76 -3.76 20.02
N MET A 426 -0.56 -4.34 20.13
CA MET A 426 -0.37 -5.79 20.25
C MET A 426 -1.00 -6.33 21.53
N ARG A 427 -0.76 -5.71 22.70
CA ARG A 427 -1.40 -6.13 23.96
C ARG A 427 -2.92 -6.14 23.83
N VAL A 428 -3.50 -5.06 23.30
CA VAL A 428 -4.95 -4.99 23.10
C VAL A 428 -5.40 -6.05 22.11
N ALA A 429 -4.72 -6.27 20.99
CA ALA A 429 -5.07 -7.32 20.05
C ALA A 429 -5.09 -8.73 20.70
N GLU A 430 -4.10 -9.04 21.54
CA GLU A 430 -4.05 -10.32 22.26
C GLU A 430 -5.18 -10.48 23.30
N ASP A 431 -5.63 -9.40 23.95
CA ASP A 431 -6.77 -9.44 24.89
C ASP A 431 -8.10 -9.84 24.19
N TYR A 432 -8.18 -9.66 22.86
CA TYR A 432 -9.35 -10.01 22.03
C TYR A 432 -9.09 -11.27 21.18
N MET A 433 -8.16 -12.13 21.60
CA MET A 433 -8.00 -13.46 21.00
C MET A 433 -9.23 -14.34 21.30
N LYS A 434 -9.69 -15.10 20.30
CA LYS A 434 -10.89 -15.96 20.34
C LYS A 434 -10.61 -17.40 20.77
#